data_AF-A0A2H6B7X1-F1
#
_entry.id   AF-A0A2H6B7X1-F1
#
_cell.length_a   1.000
_cell.length_b   1.000
_cell.length_c   1.000
_cell.angle_alpha   90.00
_cell.angle_beta   90.00
_cell.angle_gamma   90.00
#
_symmetry.space_group_name_H-M   'P 1'
#
loop_
_entity.id
_entity.type
_entity.pdbx_description
1 polymer ?
#
loop_
_entity_poly.entity_id
_entity_poly.type
_entity_poly.pdbx_seq_one_letter_code
_entity_poly.pdbx_strand_id
1 'polypeptide(L)'
;MIARLGSSVRREVCASESSALARLAELGEEALAAARSARTPVLVGRLTRAIDRSQLVVARIELRRPGGEACGIDVRADGTVLPFVGRWRRRALANPGTLAAALAALAEQAGLDAPH
;
A
#
# COMPACT_ATOMS: atom_id res chain seq x y z
N MET A 1 8.56 -0.04 -12.63
CA MET A 1 7.70 -0.21 -11.43
C MET A 1 6.28 -0.57 -11.85
N ILE A 2 5.38 -1.07 -10.98
CA ILE A 2 3.96 -1.33 -11.33
C ILE A 2 3.04 -1.06 -10.12
N ALA A 3 2.43 0.12 -10.05
CA ALA A 3 1.51 0.53 -8.97
C ALA A 3 0.04 0.13 -9.22
N ARG A 4 -0.60 -0.67 -8.35
CA ARG A 4 -2.05 -1.00 -8.43
C ARG A 4 -2.86 -0.04 -7.54
N LEU A 5 -4.14 0.21 -7.84
CA LEU A 5 -5.00 1.08 -7.02
C LEU A 5 -6.46 0.59 -7.00
N GLY A 6 -6.87 -0.04 -5.91
CA GLY A 6 -8.24 -0.54 -5.74
C GLY A 6 -8.67 -1.58 -6.79
N SER A 7 -9.90 -1.47 -7.28
CA SER A 7 -10.45 -2.33 -8.35
C SER A 7 -9.84 -2.06 -9.73
N SER A 8 -9.16 -0.92 -9.90
CA SER A 8 -8.49 -0.54 -11.13
C SER A 8 -7.00 -0.86 -11.09
N VAL A 9 -6.50 -1.58 -12.10
CA VAL A 9 -5.06 -1.84 -12.23
C VAL A 9 -4.45 -0.76 -13.09
N ARG A 10 -3.75 0.19 -12.49
CA ARG A 10 -2.83 1.08 -13.19
C ARG A 10 -1.45 0.42 -13.25
N ARG A 11 -0.63 0.77 -14.23
CA ARG A 11 0.78 0.34 -14.31
C ARG A 11 1.59 1.53 -14.80
N GLU A 12 2.68 1.84 -14.13
CA GLU A 12 3.50 3.02 -14.42
C GLU A 12 4.98 2.66 -14.31
N VAL A 13 5.74 2.96 -15.37
CA VAL A 13 7.19 2.72 -15.39
C VAL A 13 7.90 3.99 -14.93
N CYS A 14 8.60 3.90 -13.80
CA CYS A 14 9.43 4.97 -13.28
C CYS A 14 10.89 4.79 -13.73
N ALA A 15 11.59 5.89 -13.97
CA ALA A 15 12.95 5.91 -14.54
C ALA A 15 14.05 5.53 -13.52
N SER A 16 13.82 5.76 -12.23
CA SER A 16 14.76 5.49 -11.16
C SER A 16 14.05 5.01 -9.90
N GLU A 17 14.74 4.36 -8.97
CA GLU A 17 14.13 3.90 -7.70
C GLU A 17 13.60 5.06 -6.86
N SER A 18 14.32 6.18 -6.81
CA SER A 18 13.89 7.41 -6.12
C SER A 18 12.58 7.97 -6.71
N SER A 19 12.48 8.10 -8.04
CA SER A 19 11.22 8.55 -8.69
C SER A 19 10.04 7.62 -8.39
N ALA A 20 10.34 6.36 -8.13
CA ALA A 20 9.38 5.32 -7.94
C ALA A 20 8.89 5.27 -6.48
N LEU A 21 9.76 5.57 -5.51
CA LEU A 21 9.37 5.87 -4.12
C LEU A 21 8.56 7.16 -4.01
N ALA A 22 8.96 8.23 -4.71
CA ALA A 22 8.20 9.48 -4.74
C ALA A 22 6.77 9.23 -5.29
N ARG A 23 6.66 8.49 -6.39
CA ARG A 23 5.36 8.12 -6.94
C ARG A 23 4.54 7.23 -6.01
N LEU A 24 5.18 6.33 -5.26
CA LEU A 24 4.51 5.55 -4.21
C LEU A 24 3.92 6.46 -3.13
N ALA A 25 4.64 7.50 -2.71
CA ALA A 25 4.18 8.46 -1.72
C ALA A 25 2.94 9.22 -2.21
N GLU A 26 2.99 9.78 -3.43
CA GLU A 26 1.85 10.48 -4.04
C GLU A 26 0.60 9.59 -4.13
N LEU A 27 0.76 8.36 -4.63
CA LEU A 27 -0.33 7.39 -4.72
C LEU A 27 -0.85 6.97 -3.34
N GLY A 28 0.04 6.93 -2.34
CA GLY A 28 -0.32 6.69 -0.94
C GLY A 28 -1.24 7.76 -0.39
N GLU A 29 -0.97 9.03 -0.67
CA GLU A 29 -1.84 10.16 -0.28
C GLU A 29 -3.18 10.13 -1.02
N GLU A 30 -3.17 9.86 -2.34
CA GLU A 30 -4.41 9.65 -3.11
C GLU A 30 -5.27 8.53 -2.49
N ALA A 31 -4.63 7.42 -2.12
CA ALA A 31 -5.29 6.28 -1.48
C ALA A 31 -5.81 6.60 -0.06
N LEU A 32 -5.09 7.40 0.72
CA LEU A 32 -5.52 7.85 2.05
C LEU A 32 -6.72 8.80 1.95
N ALA A 33 -6.74 9.70 0.97
CA ALA A 33 -7.90 10.54 0.70
C ALA A 33 -9.14 9.68 0.35
N ALA A 34 -8.95 8.63 -0.46
CA ALA A 34 -10.01 7.67 -0.77
C ALA A 34 -10.43 6.83 0.46
N ALA A 35 -9.51 6.48 1.35
CA ALA A 35 -9.82 5.73 2.57
C ALA A 35 -10.80 6.49 3.48
N ARG A 36 -10.63 7.81 3.61
CA ARG A 36 -11.51 8.69 4.41
C ARG A 36 -12.97 8.67 3.92
N SER A 37 -13.18 8.52 2.62
CA SER A 37 -14.51 8.47 2.00
C SER A 37 -15.02 7.05 1.74
N ALA A 38 -14.22 6.03 2.04
CA ALA A 38 -14.58 4.64 1.79
C ALA A 38 -15.76 4.20 2.67
N ARG A 39 -16.80 3.67 2.02
CA ARG A 39 -17.92 3.01 2.72
C ARG A 39 -17.46 1.65 3.25
N THR A 40 -17.86 1.32 4.47
CA THR A 40 -17.63 -0.02 5.02
C THR A 40 -18.61 -1.00 4.37
N PRO A 41 -18.15 -1.99 3.56
CA PRO A 41 -19.01 -3.02 3.04
C PRO A 41 -19.59 -3.86 4.20
N VAL A 42 -20.88 -4.18 4.09
CA VAL A 42 -21.57 -5.08 5.01
C VAL A 42 -21.71 -6.43 4.31
N LEU A 43 -21.22 -7.51 4.94
CA LEU A 43 -21.49 -8.86 4.46
C LEU A 43 -22.93 -9.22 4.84
N VAL A 44 -23.76 -9.50 3.82
CA VAL A 44 -25.17 -9.85 4.00
C VAL A 44 -25.31 -11.38 3.95
N GLY A 45 -25.84 -11.97 5.03
CA GLY A 45 -26.02 -13.42 5.23
C GLY A 45 -26.63 -13.73 6.61
N ARG A 46 -26.73 -15.00 7.01
CA ARG A 46 -27.35 -15.42 8.31
C ARG A 46 -26.69 -14.84 9.57
N LEU A 47 -25.51 -14.22 9.43
CA LEU A 47 -24.85 -13.41 10.45
C LEU A 47 -24.39 -12.12 9.78
N THR A 48 -25.13 -11.02 9.94
CA THR A 48 -24.68 -9.69 9.51
C THR A 48 -23.49 -9.29 10.38
N ARG A 49 -22.27 -9.49 9.88
CA ARG A 49 -21.04 -9.01 10.52
C ARG A 49 -20.46 -7.90 9.65
N ALA A 50 -20.34 -6.70 10.23
CA ALA A 50 -19.55 -5.64 9.63
C ALA A 50 -18.08 -6.07 9.59
N ILE A 51 -17.43 -5.90 8.44
CA ILE A 51 -15.97 -6.08 8.35
C ILE A 51 -15.33 -4.86 9.02
N ASP A 52 -14.37 -5.09 9.91
CA ASP A 52 -13.63 -4.00 10.55
C ASP A 52 -12.87 -3.19 9.49
N ARG A 53 -12.89 -1.86 9.60
CA ARG A 53 -12.22 -0.98 8.64
C ARG A 53 -10.71 -1.20 8.55
N SER A 54 -10.07 -1.59 9.66
CA SER A 54 -8.64 -1.97 9.70
C SER A 54 -8.33 -3.21 8.85
N GLN A 55 -9.33 -4.06 8.59
CA GLN A 55 -9.18 -5.27 7.79
C GLN A 55 -9.40 -5.03 6.30
N LEU A 56 -10.03 -3.91 5.92
CA LEU A 56 -10.36 -3.58 4.53
C LEU A 56 -9.22 -2.84 3.85
N VAL A 57 -8.58 -3.47 2.86
CA VAL A 57 -7.62 -2.79 1.97
C VAL A 57 -8.39 -2.01 0.92
N VAL A 58 -8.27 -0.68 0.93
CA VAL A 58 -8.88 0.19 -0.09
C VAL A 58 -7.96 0.36 -1.30
N ALA A 59 -6.65 0.28 -1.08
CA ALA A 59 -5.65 0.33 -2.14
C ALA A 59 -4.43 -0.50 -1.78
N ARG A 60 -3.82 -1.12 -2.79
CA ARG A 60 -2.52 -1.77 -2.68
C ARG A 60 -1.63 -1.24 -3.78
N ILE A 61 -0.55 -0.58 -3.42
CA ILE A 61 0.41 -0.01 -4.37
C ILE A 61 1.68 -0.87 -4.31
N GLU A 62 2.08 -1.42 -5.45
CA GLU A 62 3.21 -2.36 -5.56
C GLU A 62 4.41 -1.68 -6.24
N LEU A 63 5.59 -1.95 -5.70
CA LEU A 63 6.88 -1.69 -6.29
C LEU A 63 7.46 -2.99 -6.82
N ARG A 64 7.94 -2.97 -8.06
CA ARG A 64 8.58 -4.13 -8.69
C ARG A 64 9.87 -3.69 -9.36
N ARG A 65 10.97 -4.30 -8.93
CA ARG A 65 12.28 -4.21 -9.57
C ARG A 65 12.50 -5.44 -10.46
N PRO A 66 13.21 -5.30 -11.58
CA PRO A 66 13.70 -6.47 -12.32
C PRO A 66 14.56 -7.34 -11.40
N GLY A 67 14.24 -8.63 -11.27
CA GLY A 67 14.98 -9.58 -10.44
C GLY A 67 14.87 -9.40 -8.92
N GLY A 68 14.26 -8.31 -8.43
CA GLY A 68 14.10 -8.02 -7.00
C GLY A 68 12.80 -8.55 -6.41
N GLU A 69 12.77 -8.64 -5.07
CA GLU A 69 11.53 -8.93 -4.35
C GLU A 69 10.51 -7.79 -4.54
N ALA A 70 9.23 -8.13 -4.73
CA ALA A 70 8.17 -7.14 -4.80
C ALA A 70 7.93 -6.55 -3.39
N CYS A 71 7.72 -5.25 -3.30
CA CYS A 71 7.35 -4.60 -2.05
C CYS A 71 6.25 -3.57 -2.29
N GLY A 72 5.75 -2.91 -1.26
CA GLY A 72 4.70 -1.90 -1.43
C GLY A 72 3.93 -1.63 -0.16
N ILE A 73 2.81 -0.92 -0.30
CA ILE A 73 1.92 -0.57 0.81
C ILE A 73 0.49 -1.02 0.56
N ASP A 74 -0.16 -1.47 1.62
CA ASP A 74 -1.62 -1.60 1.73
C ASP A 74 -2.16 -0.39 2.49
N VAL A 75 -3.07 0.36 1.89
CA VAL A 75 -3.83 1.41 2.58
C VAL A 75 -5.17 0.82 3.00
N ARG A 76 -5.49 0.94 4.29
CA ARG A 76 -6.70 0.40 4.91
C ARG A 76 -7.80 1.45 5.02
N ALA A 77 -9.05 1.02 5.17
CA ALA A 77 -10.19 1.93 5.25
C ALA A 77 -10.22 2.78 6.54
N ASP A 78 -9.54 2.36 7.60
CA ASP A 78 -9.33 3.17 8.82
C ASP A 78 -8.21 4.21 8.67
N GLY A 79 -7.51 4.24 7.52
CA GLY A 79 -6.37 5.12 7.27
C GLY A 79 -5.02 4.50 7.65
N THR A 80 -5.00 3.29 8.21
CA THR A 80 -3.75 2.58 8.50
C THR A 80 -3.05 2.24 7.19
N VAL A 81 -1.75 2.54 7.12
CA VAL A 81 -0.91 2.15 5.98
C VAL A 81 -0.01 1.02 6.44
N LEU A 82 0.07 -0.09 5.70
CA LEU A 82 0.90 -1.25 6.03
C LEU A 82 1.90 -1.55 4.89
N PRO A 83 3.21 -1.35 5.07
CA PRO A 83 4.24 -1.80 4.16
C PRO A 83 4.36 -3.33 4.19
N PHE A 84 4.71 -3.90 3.04
CA PHE A 84 4.94 -5.32 2.89
C PHE A 84 6.08 -5.61 1.91
N VAL A 85 6.61 -6.83 2.01
CA VAL A 85 7.49 -7.45 1.01
C VAL A 85 6.91 -8.78 0.54
N GLY A 86 7.37 -9.26 -0.61
CA GLY A 86 6.94 -10.49 -1.26
C GLY A 86 5.84 -10.29 -2.30
N ARG A 87 5.78 -11.21 -3.27
CA ARG A 87 4.74 -11.22 -4.32
C ARG A 87 3.58 -12.16 -4.00
N TRP A 88 3.91 -13.40 -3.68
CA TRP A 88 2.95 -14.49 -3.46
C TRP A 88 2.67 -14.73 -1.98
N ARG A 89 3.72 -14.75 -1.16
CA ARG A 89 3.64 -14.82 0.31
C ARG A 89 4.02 -13.46 0.87
N ARG A 90 3.10 -12.50 0.77
CA ARG A 90 3.33 -11.16 1.30
C ARG A 90 3.52 -11.22 2.81
N ARG A 91 4.60 -10.60 3.29
CA ARG A 91 4.89 -10.42 4.71
C ARG A 91 4.78 -8.92 5.01
N ALA A 92 3.87 -8.56 5.91
CA ALA A 92 3.83 -7.22 6.45
C ALA A 92 5.13 -6.92 7.18
N LEU A 93 5.69 -5.74 6.99
CA LEU A 93 6.78 -5.25 7.82
C LEU A 93 6.17 -4.71 9.13
N ALA A 94 6.86 -4.91 10.25
CA ALA A 94 6.38 -4.47 11.56
C ALA A 94 6.33 -2.93 11.64
N ASN A 95 5.46 -2.39 12.50
CA ASN A 95 5.24 -0.96 12.77
C ASN A 95 4.81 -0.05 11.62
N PRO A 96 3.50 -0.02 11.30
CA PRO A 96 3.05 1.08 10.43
C PRO A 96 1.59 1.51 10.65
N GLY A 97 1.44 2.79 11.00
CA GLY A 97 0.16 3.50 11.17
C GLY A 97 0.01 4.71 10.23
N THR A 98 1.12 5.26 9.73
CA THR A 98 1.14 6.42 8.83
C THR A 98 1.89 6.11 7.54
N LEU A 99 1.62 6.88 6.48
CA LEU A 99 2.31 6.74 5.19
C LEU A 99 3.82 6.95 5.31
N ALA A 100 4.26 7.99 6.01
CA ALA A 100 5.68 8.30 6.19
C ALA A 100 6.43 7.13 6.86
N ALA A 101 5.87 6.54 7.93
CA ALA A 101 6.48 5.39 8.59
C ALA A 101 6.53 4.17 7.66
N ALA A 102 5.49 3.94 6.87
CA ALA A 102 5.45 2.84 5.91
C ALA A 102 6.51 3.00 4.80
N LEU A 103 6.70 4.22 4.29
CA LEU A 103 7.72 4.53 3.28
C LEU A 103 9.14 4.37 3.84
N ALA A 104 9.39 4.84 5.08
CA ALA A 104 10.67 4.66 5.74
C ALA A 104 11.02 3.17 5.92
N ALA A 105 10.07 2.35 6.39
CA ALA A 105 10.28 0.91 6.54
C ALA A 105 10.54 0.21 5.20
N LEU A 106 9.90 0.64 4.11
CA LEU A 106 10.19 0.14 2.77
C LEU A 106 11.58 0.57 2.28
N ALA A 107 11.96 1.81 2.55
CA ALA A 107 13.27 2.32 2.15
C ALA A 107 14.40 1.55 2.84
N GLU A 108 14.29 1.36 4.17
CA GLU A 108 15.21 0.55 4.97
C GLU A 108 15.29 -0.90 4.44
N GLN A 109 14.14 -1.55 4.26
CA GLN A 109 14.09 -2.95 3.83
C GLN A 109 14.60 -3.14 2.39
N ALA A 110 14.47 -2.13 1.53
CA ALA A 110 14.83 -2.20 0.14
C ALA A 110 16.21 -1.59 -0.18
N GLY A 111 16.94 -1.15 0.86
CA GLY A 111 18.26 -0.50 0.76
C GLY A 111 18.21 0.81 -0.02
N LEU A 112 17.12 1.56 0.09
CA LEU A 112 16.90 2.84 -0.60
C LEU A 112 17.11 4.00 0.36
N ASP A 113 17.62 5.12 -0.14
CA ASP A 113 17.58 6.38 0.60
C ASP A 113 16.12 6.81 0.79
N ALA A 114 15.74 7.11 2.03
CA ALA A 114 14.40 7.60 2.34
C ALA A 114 14.16 8.95 1.63
N PRO A 115 12.97 9.19 1.04
CA PRO A 115 12.67 10.48 0.45
C PRO A 115 12.69 11.57 1.54
N HIS A 116 13.44 12.64 1.28
CA HIS A 116 13.50 13.85 2.12
C HIS A 116 12.24 14.69 2.02
#